data_AF-A0A2I0T0B8-F1
#
_entry.id   AF-A0A2I0T0B8-F1
#
_cell.length_a   1.000
_cell.length_b   1.000
_cell.length_c   1.000
_cell.angle_alpha   90.00
_cell.angle_beta   90.00
_cell.angle_gamma   90.00
#
_symmetry.space_group_name_H-M   'P 1'
#
loop_
_entity.id
_entity.type
_entity.pdbx_description
1 polymer ?
#
loop_
_entity_poly.entity_id
_entity_poly.type
_entity_poly.pdbx_seq_one_letter_code
_entity_poly.pdbx_strand_id
1 'polypeptide(L)'
;MLKKILLDGQSEGQEPERTQPTLAAVQQLQCCLNTFWSLDVSPKEYAYLRGAILFNPDIPGLRACLYIESLQQEAQRALQEVLQPLHPEEQGRFARILLMSSTLKSIPPALITDLFFRPIIGNADIMELIAEMLYEITGRQLAAAARMAC
;
A
#
# COMPACT_ATOMS: atom_id res chain seq x y z
N MET A 1 16.19 -8.74 33.87
CA MET A 1 16.54 -8.96 32.45
C MET A 1 17.30 -10.26 32.22
N LEU A 2 18.33 -10.61 33.00
CA LEU A 2 19.09 -11.87 32.83
C LEU A 2 18.25 -13.17 33.00
N LYS A 3 17.21 -13.17 33.85
CA LYS A 3 16.35 -14.35 34.07
C LYS A 3 15.50 -14.76 32.86
N LYS A 4 15.20 -13.84 31.92
CA LYS A 4 14.44 -14.16 30.70
C LYS A 4 15.30 -14.86 29.65
N ILE A 5 16.62 -14.62 29.67
CA ILE A 5 17.58 -15.22 28.73
C ILE A 5 17.97 -16.65 29.17
N LEU A 6 17.89 -16.94 30.48
CA LEU A 6 18.30 -18.21 31.07
C LEU A 6 17.21 -19.29 31.11
N LEU A 7 15.94 -18.93 30.87
CA LEU A 7 14.79 -19.83 31.09
C LEU A 7 13.98 -20.16 29.84
N ASP A 8 14.18 -19.48 28.70
CA ASP A 8 13.54 -19.84 27.44
C ASP A 8 14.38 -20.89 26.68
N GLY A 9 14.45 -22.08 27.28
CA GLY A 9 14.78 -23.30 26.55
C GLY A 9 13.57 -23.70 25.70
N GLN A 10 13.74 -23.68 24.38
CA GLN A 10 12.88 -24.33 23.39
C GLN A 10 11.37 -24.07 23.55
N SER A 11 10.94 -22.87 23.19
CA SER A 11 9.73 -22.80 22.36
C SER A 11 10.21 -22.73 20.92
N GLU A 12 10.18 -23.86 20.22
CA GLU A 12 10.09 -23.86 18.76
C GLU A 12 8.76 -23.19 18.38
N GLY A 13 8.73 -21.86 18.48
CA GLY A 13 7.76 -21.07 17.76
C GLY A 13 8.10 -21.24 16.30
N GLN A 14 7.28 -22.01 15.60
CA GLN A 14 7.19 -22.06 14.13
C GLN A 14 7.68 -20.74 13.53
N GLU A 15 8.93 -20.71 13.08
CA GLU A 15 9.33 -19.73 12.07
C GLU A 15 8.35 -19.97 10.92
N PRO A 16 7.53 -18.97 10.53
CA PRO A 16 6.64 -19.15 9.40
C PRO A 16 7.52 -19.58 8.24
N GLU A 17 7.22 -20.76 7.70
CA GLU A 17 7.99 -21.46 6.69
C GLU A 17 8.52 -20.43 5.67
N ARG A 18 9.82 -20.12 5.76
CA ARG A 18 10.45 -19.00 5.06
C ARG A 18 10.50 -19.31 3.58
N THR A 19 9.39 -19.05 2.91
CA THR A 19 9.16 -19.47 1.54
C THR A 19 9.81 -18.44 0.65
N GLN A 20 10.98 -18.78 0.11
CA GLN A 20 11.66 -17.92 -0.86
C GLN A 20 10.71 -17.58 -2.02
N PRO A 21 10.81 -16.37 -2.61
CA PRO A 21 10.04 -15.99 -3.79
C PRO A 21 10.15 -17.05 -4.89
N THR A 22 9.02 -17.67 -5.24
CA THR A 22 9.00 -18.66 -6.32
C THR A 22 8.98 -17.96 -7.68
N LEU A 23 9.52 -18.63 -8.71
CA LEU A 23 9.47 -18.12 -10.08
C LEU A 23 8.03 -17.82 -10.55
N ALA A 24 7.09 -18.69 -10.20
CA ALA A 24 5.68 -18.52 -10.52
C ALA A 24 5.09 -17.25 -9.90
N ALA A 25 5.40 -16.97 -8.63
CA ALA A 25 4.94 -15.77 -7.95
C ALA A 25 5.55 -14.49 -8.57
N VAL A 26 6.83 -14.54 -8.94
CA VAL A 26 7.51 -13.44 -9.65
C VAL A 26 6.87 -13.19 -11.02
N GLN A 27 6.58 -14.25 -11.77
CA GLN A 27 5.90 -14.15 -13.07
C GLN A 27 4.48 -13.59 -12.93
N GLN A 28 3.75 -13.97 -11.88
CA GLN A 28 2.43 -13.39 -11.58
C GLN A 28 2.54 -11.89 -11.32
N LEU A 29 3.51 -11.45 -10.51
CA LEU A 29 3.77 -10.03 -10.27
C LEU A 29 4.09 -9.30 -11.58
N GLN A 30 4.99 -9.85 -12.41
CA GLN A 30 5.32 -9.27 -13.71
C GLN A 30 4.09 -9.16 -14.63
N CYS A 31 3.24 -10.18 -14.67
CA CYS A 31 2.00 -10.17 -15.46
C CYS A 31 1.04 -9.07 -14.99
N CYS A 32 0.84 -8.94 -13.67
CA CYS A 32 0.01 -7.89 -13.09
C CYS A 32 0.57 -6.49 -13.42
N LEU A 33 1.89 -6.29 -13.31
CA LEU A 33 2.53 -5.02 -13.63
C LEU A 33 2.42 -4.66 -15.11
N ASN A 34 2.66 -5.61 -16.01
CA ASN A 34 2.50 -5.40 -17.45
C ASN A 34 1.06 -5.04 -17.82
N THR A 35 0.08 -5.71 -17.20
CA THR A 35 -1.34 -5.38 -17.38
C THR A 35 -1.63 -3.95 -16.92
N PHE A 36 -1.12 -3.56 -15.75
CA PHE A 36 -1.31 -2.21 -15.22
C PHE A 36 -0.62 -1.13 -16.07
N TRP A 37 0.62 -1.37 -16.53
CA TRP A 37 1.33 -0.44 -17.41
C TRP A 37 0.67 -0.28 -18.78
N SER A 38 0.03 -1.34 -19.30
CA SER A 38 -0.71 -1.27 -20.57
C SER A 38 -1.93 -0.33 -20.55
N LEU A 39 -2.34 0.14 -19.37
CA LEU A 39 -3.43 1.11 -19.21
C LEU A 39 -3.02 2.53 -19.58
N ASP A 40 -1.72 2.80 -19.71
CA ASP A 40 -1.16 4.12 -20.03
C ASP A 40 -1.72 5.22 -19.09
N VAL A 41 -1.64 4.96 -17.78
CA VAL A 41 -2.11 5.89 -16.75
C VAL A 41 -1.08 7.01 -16.58
N SER A 42 -1.47 8.23 -16.93
CA SER A 42 -0.64 9.41 -16.74
C SER A 42 -0.32 9.66 -15.26
N PRO A 43 0.77 10.39 -14.94
CA PRO A 43 1.11 10.72 -13.55
C PRO A 43 -0.02 11.40 -12.77
N LYS A 44 -0.82 12.23 -13.45
CA LYS A 44 -1.97 12.93 -12.86
C LYS A 44 -3.08 11.94 -12.49
N GLU A 45 -3.47 11.06 -13.40
CA GLU A 45 -4.47 10.02 -13.15
C GLU A 45 -3.99 9.05 -12.05
N TYR A 46 -2.70 8.68 -12.08
CA TYR A 46 -2.10 7.79 -11.10
C TYR A 46 -2.16 8.37 -9.68
N ALA A 47 -2.01 9.69 -9.52
CA ALA A 47 -2.16 10.34 -8.23
C ALA A 47 -3.57 10.19 -7.64
N TYR A 48 -4.62 10.39 -8.44
CA TYR A 48 -6.01 10.20 -7.99
C TYR A 48 -6.33 8.73 -7.74
N LEU A 49 -5.83 7.83 -8.58
CA LEU A 49 -5.99 6.38 -8.38
C LEU A 49 -5.36 5.92 -7.06
N ARG A 50 -4.17 6.42 -6.72
CA ARG A 50 -3.55 6.15 -5.41
C ARG A 50 -4.44 6.62 -4.27
N GLY A 51 -5.04 7.80 -4.37
CA GLY A 51 -6.01 8.30 -3.39
C GLY A 51 -7.22 7.36 -3.25
N ALA A 52 -7.81 6.96 -4.38
CA ALA A 52 -8.97 6.07 -4.40
C ALA A 52 -8.70 4.69 -3.79
N ILE A 53 -7.48 4.17 -3.92
CA ILE A 53 -7.05 2.91 -3.31
C ILE A 53 -6.69 3.08 -1.83
N LEU A 54 -6.00 4.18 -1.48
CA LEU A 54 -5.52 4.46 -0.13
C LEU A 54 -6.67 4.69 0.85
N PHE A 55 -7.68 5.47 0.44
CA PHE A 55 -8.85 5.76 1.25
C PHE A 55 -9.83 4.60 1.20
N ASN A 56 -9.49 3.46 1.81
CA ASN A 56 -10.36 2.30 1.88
C ASN A 56 -11.15 2.28 3.21
N PRO A 57 -12.47 2.51 3.20
CA PRO A 57 -13.27 2.52 4.43
C PRO A 57 -13.51 1.11 5.01
N ASP A 58 -13.23 0.04 4.24
CA ASP A 58 -13.51 -1.35 4.62
C ASP A 58 -12.45 -1.98 5.51
N ILE A 59 -11.42 -1.21 5.91
CA ILE A 59 -10.35 -1.73 6.78
C ILE A 59 -10.88 -1.87 8.23
N PRO A 60 -10.77 -3.06 8.85
CA PRO A 60 -11.20 -3.27 10.22
C PRO A 60 -10.46 -2.35 11.22
N GLY A 61 -11.19 -1.83 12.21
CA GLY A 61 -10.61 -1.00 13.28
C GLY A 61 -10.45 0.48 12.96
N LEU A 62 -10.89 0.94 11.78
CA LEU A 62 -10.94 2.36 11.45
C LEU A 62 -11.95 3.11 12.32
N ARG A 63 -11.57 4.32 12.77
CA ARG A 63 -12.42 5.19 13.61
C ARG A 63 -13.28 6.17 12.81
N ALA A 64 -12.84 6.53 11.61
CA ALA A 64 -13.41 7.60 10.81
C ALA A 64 -13.88 7.11 9.42
N CYS A 65 -14.55 5.95 9.37
CA CYS A 65 -14.91 5.28 8.11
C CYS A 65 -15.69 6.20 7.15
N LEU A 66 -16.68 6.95 7.65
CA LEU A 66 -17.48 7.88 6.81
C LEU A 66 -16.63 9.01 6.21
N TYR A 67 -15.66 9.53 6.97
CA TYR A 67 -14.76 10.55 6.45
C TYR A 67 -13.82 9.96 5.39
N ILE A 68 -13.27 8.77 5.65
CA ILE A 68 -12.42 8.04 4.69
C ILE A 68 -13.20 7.73 3.41
N GLU A 69 -14.46 7.30 3.53
CA GLU A 69 -15.35 7.07 2.39
C GLU A 69 -15.54 8.36 1.56
N SER A 70 -15.77 9.50 2.20
CA SER A 70 -15.89 10.79 1.50
C SER A 70 -14.61 11.16 0.73
N LEU A 71 -13.43 10.90 1.31
CA LEU A 71 -12.14 11.11 0.64
C LEU A 71 -11.95 10.15 -0.54
N GLN A 72 -12.40 8.90 -0.40
CA GLN A 72 -12.38 7.93 -1.49
C GLN A 72 -13.25 8.39 -2.66
N GLN A 73 -14.48 8.81 -2.37
CA GLN A 73 -15.42 9.31 -3.38
C GLN A 73 -14.86 10.54 -4.09
N GLU A 74 -14.21 11.46 -3.37
CA GLU A 74 -13.57 12.63 -3.97
C GLU A 74 -12.42 12.24 -4.90
N ALA A 75 -11.55 11.32 -4.48
CA ALA A 75 -10.46 10.84 -5.31
C ALA A 75 -10.96 10.11 -6.57
N GLN A 76 -12.03 9.32 -6.45
CA GLN A 76 -12.67 8.65 -7.59
C GLN A 76 -13.33 9.65 -8.55
N ARG A 77 -14.02 10.67 -8.03
CA ARG A 77 -14.62 11.74 -8.84
C ARG A 77 -13.55 12.49 -9.61
N ALA A 78 -12.48 12.92 -8.94
CA ALA A 78 -11.38 13.63 -9.59
C ALA A 78 -10.68 12.75 -10.65
N LEU A 79 -10.56 11.44 -10.42
CA LEU A 79 -10.08 10.51 -11.44
C LEU A 79 -11.02 10.46 -12.66
N GLN A 80 -12.34 10.35 -12.45
CA GLN A 80 -13.33 10.35 -13.53
C GLN A 80 -13.27 11.64 -14.35
N GLU A 81 -13.21 12.80 -13.69
CA GLU A 81 -13.14 14.12 -14.34
C GLU A 81 -11.89 14.31 -15.18
N VAL A 82 -10.76 13.68 -14.83
CA VAL A 82 -9.54 13.73 -15.64
C VAL A 82 -9.60 12.75 -16.81
N LEU A 83 -10.29 11.62 -16.66
CA LEU A 83 -10.44 10.64 -17.74
C LEU A 83 -11.44 11.10 -18.83
N GLN A 84 -12.48 11.83 -18.45
CA GLN A 84 -13.61 12.19 -19.32
C GLN A 84 -13.26 13.08 -20.53
N PRO A 85 -12.43 14.14 -20.40
CA PRO A 85 -12.09 15.04 -21.50
C PRO A 85 -11.09 14.43 -22.49
N LEU A 86 -10.30 13.45 -22.05
CA LEU A 86 -9.18 12.89 -22.81
C LEU A 86 -9.59 11.69 -23.68
N HIS A 87 -10.65 10.95 -23.31
CA HIS A 87 -11.08 9.75 -24.05
C HIS A 87 -12.61 9.59 -24.12
N PRO A 88 -13.34 10.43 -24.88
CA PRO A 88 -14.79 10.32 -25.05
C PRO A 88 -15.24 8.97 -25.64
N GLU A 89 -14.38 8.34 -26.45
CA GLU A 89 -14.60 7.07 -27.12
C GLU A 89 -14.35 5.84 -26.20
N GLU A 90 -13.61 6.01 -25.10
CA GLU A 90 -13.31 4.91 -24.15
C GLU A 90 -14.30 4.87 -22.99
N GLN A 91 -15.59 4.71 -23.32
CA GLN A 91 -16.61 4.44 -22.32
C GLN A 91 -16.17 3.24 -21.46
N GLY A 92 -16.04 3.46 -20.14
CA GLY A 92 -15.62 2.43 -19.20
C GLY A 92 -14.12 2.40 -18.85
N ARG A 93 -13.28 3.32 -19.36
CA ARG A 93 -11.86 3.43 -18.97
C ARG A 93 -11.68 3.49 -17.44
N PHE A 94 -12.50 4.28 -16.76
CA PHE A 94 -12.50 4.38 -15.29
C PHE A 94 -12.71 3.01 -14.62
N ALA A 95 -13.76 2.28 -15.02
CA ALA A 95 -14.05 0.96 -14.47
C ALA A 95 -12.93 -0.04 -14.77
N ARG A 96 -12.39 -0.01 -15.99
CA ARG A 96 -11.24 -0.84 -16.38
C ARG A 96 -10.02 -0.57 -15.51
N ILE A 97 -9.68 0.70 -15.26
CA ILE A 97 -8.55 1.06 -14.38
C ILE A 97 -8.77 0.50 -12.97
N LEU A 98 -9.94 0.72 -12.36
CA LEU A 98 -10.22 0.21 -11.01
C LEU A 98 -10.19 -1.32 -10.93
N LEU A 99 -10.76 -2.01 -11.92
CA LEU A 99 -10.73 -3.47 -12.01
C LEU A 99 -9.29 -3.99 -12.15
N MET A 100 -8.50 -3.41 -13.04
CA MET A 100 -7.11 -3.82 -13.20
C MET A 100 -6.27 -3.50 -11.96
N SER A 101 -6.50 -2.36 -11.30
CA SER A 101 -5.88 -2.06 -10.00
C SER A 101 -6.22 -3.09 -8.93
N SER A 102 -7.43 -3.65 -8.95
CA SER A 102 -7.80 -4.72 -8.00
C SER A 102 -6.99 -5.99 -8.20
N THR A 103 -6.46 -6.26 -9.41
CA THR A 103 -5.60 -7.42 -9.67
C THR A 103 -4.28 -7.35 -8.90
N LEU A 104 -3.79 -6.15 -8.57
CA LEU A 104 -2.60 -5.96 -7.73
C LEU A 104 -2.81 -6.51 -6.31
N LYS A 105 -4.06 -6.57 -5.83
CA LYS A 105 -4.39 -7.16 -4.52
C LYS A 105 -4.19 -8.68 -4.48
N SER A 106 -4.08 -9.33 -5.65
CA SER A 106 -3.78 -10.77 -5.73
C SER A 106 -2.31 -11.10 -5.44
N ILE A 107 -1.43 -10.10 -5.42
CA ILE A 107 -0.02 -10.29 -5.11
C ILE A 107 0.16 -10.37 -3.59
N PRO A 108 0.75 -11.45 -3.06
CA PRO A 108 1.00 -11.57 -1.62
C PRO A 108 1.93 -10.46 -1.13
N PRO A 109 1.60 -9.74 -0.04
CA PRO A 109 2.48 -8.73 0.55
C PRO A 109 3.86 -9.29 0.91
N ALA A 110 3.93 -10.53 1.38
CA ALA A 110 5.19 -11.21 1.70
C ALA A 110 6.13 -11.30 0.49
N LEU A 111 5.60 -11.54 -0.72
CA LEU A 111 6.40 -11.58 -1.95
C LEU A 111 7.06 -10.22 -2.21
N ILE A 112 6.32 -9.13 -2.01
CA ILE A 112 6.84 -7.76 -2.17
C ILE A 112 7.91 -7.48 -1.12
N THR A 113 7.68 -7.87 0.13
CA THR A 113 8.66 -7.75 1.22
C THR A 113 9.95 -8.49 0.87
N ASP A 114 9.87 -9.76 0.50
CA ASP A 114 11.05 -10.59 0.23
C ASP A 114 11.84 -10.13 -0.99
N LEU A 115 11.16 -9.69 -2.06
CA LEU A 115 11.83 -9.23 -3.27
C LEU A 115 12.49 -7.86 -3.12
N PHE A 116 11.82 -6.90 -2.47
CA PHE A 116 12.22 -5.49 -2.54
C PHE A 116 12.70 -4.91 -1.21
N PHE A 117 12.16 -5.37 -0.08
CA PHE A 117 12.44 -4.75 1.22
C PHE A 117 13.45 -5.57 2.02
N ARG A 118 13.35 -6.90 2.03
CA ARG A 118 14.25 -7.81 2.77
C ARG A 118 15.73 -7.57 2.48
N PRO A 119 16.18 -7.29 1.24
CA PRO A 119 17.59 -6.96 0.99
C PRO A 119 18.07 -5.67 1.66
N ILE A 120 17.14 -4.77 2.01
CA ILE A 120 17.42 -3.44 2.57
C ILE A 120 17.26 -3.45 4.09
N ILE A 121 16.15 -3.99 4.60
CA ILE A 121 15.76 -3.90 6.01
C ILE A 121 16.02 -5.19 6.80
N GLY A 122 16.57 -6.23 6.14
CA GLY A 122 16.76 -7.54 6.74
C GLY A 122 15.44 -8.09 7.27
N ASN A 123 15.45 -8.62 8.49
CA ASN A 123 14.29 -9.25 9.13
C ASN A 123 13.25 -8.29 9.72
N ALA A 124 13.47 -6.97 9.65
CA ALA A 124 12.50 -5.99 10.15
C ALA A 124 11.15 -6.09 9.42
N ASP A 125 10.05 -5.79 10.13
CA ASP A 125 8.70 -5.73 9.56
C ASP A 125 8.50 -4.38 8.86
N ILE A 126 8.24 -4.44 7.55
CA ILE A 126 7.99 -3.24 6.75
C ILE A 126 6.77 -2.45 7.23
N MET A 127 5.76 -3.11 7.79
CA MET A 127 4.56 -2.45 8.30
C MET A 127 4.86 -1.64 9.57
N GLU A 128 5.71 -2.17 10.45
CA GLU A 128 6.19 -1.44 11.64
C GLU A 128 7.03 -0.23 11.22
N LEU A 129 7.95 -0.40 10.26
CA LEU A 129 8.75 0.71 9.75
C LEU A 129 7.90 1.81 9.09
N ILE A 130 6.90 1.43 8.29
CA ILE A 130 5.97 2.41 7.70
C ILE A 130 5.19 3.14 8.81
N ALA A 131 4.75 2.43 9.85
CA ALA A 131 4.08 3.06 10.98
C ALA A 131 5.00 4.05 11.70
N GLU A 132 6.24 3.66 12.00
CA GLU A 132 7.25 4.55 12.59
C GLU A 132 7.49 5.80 11.73
N MET A 133 7.63 5.63 10.42
CA MET A 133 7.78 6.75 9.48
C MET A 133 6.60 7.72 9.56
N LEU A 134 5.36 7.21 9.62
CA LEU A 134 4.17 8.04 9.73
C LEU A 134 4.12 8.77 11.08
N TYR A 135 4.45 8.11 12.19
CA TYR A 135 4.50 8.75 13.51
C TYR A 135 5.61 9.80 13.59
N GLU A 136 6.79 9.54 13.03
CA GLU A 136 7.89 10.51 12.99
C GLU A 136 7.57 11.74 12.15
N ILE A 137 6.96 11.56 10.97
CA ILE A 137 6.51 12.69 10.13
C ILE A 137 5.54 13.55 10.92
N THR A 138 4.58 12.92 11.60
CA THR A 138 3.58 13.62 12.42
C THR A 138 4.24 14.35 13.60
N GLY A 139 5.21 13.70 14.27
CA GLY A 139 5.97 14.29 15.37
C GLY A 139 6.83 15.49 14.94
N ARG A 140 7.50 15.40 13.79
CA ARG A 140 8.28 16.51 13.22
C ARG A 140 7.39 17.66 12.75
N GLN A 141 6.20 17.37 12.19
CA GLN A 141 5.24 18.40 11.80
C GLN A 141 4.63 19.11 13.02
N LEU A 142 4.29 18.40 14.09
CA LEU A 142 3.84 18.98 15.36
C LEU A 142 4.94 19.85 16.00
N ALA A 143 6.19 19.38 16.00
CA ALA A 143 7.32 20.16 16.49
C ALA A 143 7.60 21.42 15.64
N ALA A 144 7.43 21.33 14.32
CA ALA A 144 7.54 22.47 13.41
C ALA A 144 6.39 23.48 13.60
N ALA A 145 5.14 23.01 13.76
CA ALA A 145 3.98 23.87 14.01
C ALA A 145 4.08 24.58 15.37
N ALA A 146 4.52 23.89 16.43
CA ALA A 146 4.74 24.48 17.75
C ALA A 146 5.84 25.56 17.74
N ARG A 147 6.86 25.40 16.89
CA ARG A 147 7.93 26.40 16.70
C ARG A 147 7.51 27.63 15.92
N MET A 148 6.48 27.54 15.08
CA MET A 148 5.94 28.72 14.37
C MET A 148 4.86 29.45 15.17
N ALA A 149 4.36 28.85 16.25
CA ALA A 149 3.36 29.43 17.13
C ALA A 149 3.95 30.12 18.39
N CYS A 150 5.27 30.05 18.58
CA CYS A 150 6.04 30.79 19.58
C CYS A 150 6.84 31.90 18.89
#